data_AF-A0A6F8YNG5-F1
#
_entry.id   AF-A0A6F8YNG5-F1
#
_cell.length_a   1.000
_cell.length_b   1.000
_cell.length_c   1.000
_cell.angle_alpha   90.00
_cell.angle_beta   90.00
_cell.angle_gamma   90.00
#
_symmetry.space_group_name_H-M   'P 1'
#
loop_
_entity.id
_entity.type
_entity.pdbx_description
1 polymer ?
#
loop_
_entity_poly.entity_id
_entity_poly.type
_entity_poly.pdbx_seq_one_letter_code
_entity_poly.pdbx_strand_id
1 'polypeptide(L)'
;MTAVTPMTEAELTRERRRDRADDLGLGALRTERGNLPLDRLDVRVDITGLVSRTELTQDFLNVHDQPLEATYVFPLPDRAAVTGMRMVAADRVVEAKLAERGAARQEYDRAIAAGQRASIAEEERPDVFTMRVGNILPGERVSVTLTLAGPLSMEDGAATFRFPLVVAPDTSRGRR
;
A
#
# COMPACT_ATOMS: atom_id res chain seq x y z
N MET A 1 -43.60 2.04 -0.02
CA MET A 1 -42.78 0.86 0.37
C MET A 1 -41.65 0.75 -0.63
N THR A 2 -40.44 1.18 -0.27
CA THR A 2 -39.26 1.11 -1.14
C THR A 2 -38.69 -0.30 -1.04
N ALA A 3 -38.71 -1.06 -2.13
CA ALA A 3 -38.10 -2.38 -2.19
C ALA A 3 -36.58 -2.23 -2.20
N VAL A 4 -35.91 -2.86 -1.24
CA VAL A 4 -34.45 -3.02 -1.25
C VAL A 4 -34.13 -4.06 -2.31
N THR A 5 -33.49 -3.64 -3.40
CA THR A 5 -32.96 -4.57 -4.41
C THR A 5 -31.85 -5.40 -3.77
N PRO A 6 -31.95 -6.74 -3.72
CA PRO A 6 -30.85 -7.56 -3.21
C PRO A 6 -29.68 -7.46 -4.19
N MET A 7 -28.48 -7.23 -3.64
CA MET A 7 -27.24 -7.13 -4.39
C MET A 7 -26.97 -8.40 -5.18
N THR A 8 -26.51 -8.23 -6.41
CA THR A 8 -26.23 -9.34 -7.33
C THR A 8 -24.96 -10.11 -6.91
N GLU A 9 -24.87 -11.39 -7.26
CA GLU A 9 -23.68 -12.24 -6.99
C GLU A 9 -22.37 -11.66 -7.52
N ALA A 10 -22.44 -10.88 -8.61
CA ALA A 10 -21.31 -10.15 -9.17
C ALA A 10 -20.87 -8.97 -8.31
N GLU A 11 -21.80 -8.29 -7.63
CA GLU A 11 -21.51 -7.22 -6.67
C GLU A 11 -20.95 -7.81 -5.35
N LEU A 12 -21.52 -8.92 -4.87
CA LEU A 12 -21.01 -9.69 -3.73
C LEU A 12 -19.58 -10.20 -3.97
N THR A 13 -19.24 -10.59 -5.20
CA THR A 13 -17.88 -11.05 -5.56
C THR A 13 -16.89 -9.88 -5.71
N ARG A 14 -17.37 -8.70 -6.14
CA ARG A 14 -16.57 -7.47 -6.19
C ARG A 14 -16.27 -6.92 -4.79
N GLU A 15 -17.25 -6.96 -3.88
CA GLU A 15 -17.04 -6.59 -2.47
C GLU A 15 -16.09 -7.54 -1.75
N ARG A 16 -16.27 -8.86 -1.88
CA ARG A 16 -15.35 -9.85 -1.30
C ARG A 16 -13.91 -9.77 -1.81
N ARG A 17 -13.69 -9.18 -3.00
CA ARG A 17 -12.34 -8.90 -3.55
C ARG A 17 -11.75 -7.58 -3.03
N ARG A 18 -12.59 -6.63 -2.63
CA ARG A 18 -12.22 -5.34 -2.03
C ARG A 18 -11.67 -5.52 -0.61
N ASP A 19 -12.28 -6.44 0.15
CA ASP A 19 -11.93 -6.75 1.54
C ASP A 19 -10.43 -7.09 1.78
N ARG A 20 -9.73 -7.68 0.79
CA ARG A 20 -8.31 -8.07 0.98
C ARG A 20 -7.29 -6.94 0.75
N ALA A 21 -7.67 -5.89 0.05
CA ALA A 21 -6.81 -4.73 -0.19
C ALA A 21 -6.97 -3.69 0.93
N ASP A 22 -8.19 -3.55 1.45
CA ASP A 22 -8.50 -2.72 2.62
C ASP A 22 -7.79 -3.23 3.89
N ASP A 23 -7.41 -4.51 3.95
CA ASP A 23 -6.64 -5.10 5.06
C ASP A 23 -5.17 -4.61 5.14
N LEU A 24 -4.62 -4.06 4.05
CA LEU A 24 -3.20 -3.69 4.00
C LEU A 24 -2.93 -2.23 4.36
N GLY A 25 -3.97 -1.38 4.41
CA GLY A 25 -3.95 -0.06 5.04
C GLY A 25 -2.68 0.76 4.82
N LEU A 26 -1.94 1.00 5.90
CA LEU A 26 -0.70 1.77 5.99
C LEU A 26 0.55 1.06 5.45
N GLY A 27 0.40 -0.12 4.86
CA GLY A 27 1.51 -1.01 4.53
C GLY A 27 1.89 -1.93 5.68
N ALA A 28 2.41 -3.10 5.32
CA ALA A 28 2.76 -4.18 6.26
C ALA A 28 4.10 -4.81 5.90
N LEU A 29 4.85 -5.21 6.92
CA LEU A 29 6.06 -6.01 6.76
C LEU A 29 5.75 -7.49 7.01
N ARG A 30 5.57 -8.26 5.94
CA ARG A 30 5.07 -9.64 5.97
C ARG A 30 6.21 -10.66 6.00
N THR A 31 6.08 -11.68 6.83
CA THR A 31 7.00 -12.83 6.91
C THR A 31 6.22 -14.14 6.77
N GLU A 32 6.93 -15.27 6.72
CA GLU A 32 6.31 -16.61 6.80
C GLU A 32 5.53 -16.84 8.12
N ARG A 33 5.84 -16.08 9.18
CA ARG A 33 5.18 -16.17 10.49
C ARG A 33 4.02 -15.19 10.67
N GLY A 34 3.72 -14.39 9.64
CA GLY A 34 2.74 -13.31 9.69
C GLY A 34 3.38 -11.93 9.61
N ASN A 35 2.59 -10.89 9.89
CA ASN A 35 3.06 -9.51 9.83
C ASN A 35 3.89 -9.20 11.08
N LEU A 36 5.04 -8.56 10.89
CA LEU A 36 5.77 -7.98 12.01
C LEU A 36 4.95 -6.81 12.58
N PRO A 37 4.93 -6.63 13.92
CA PRO A 37 4.23 -5.52 14.53
C PRO A 37 4.84 -4.18 14.10
N LEU A 38 3.95 -3.23 13.81
CA LEU A 38 4.30 -1.83 13.61
C LEU A 38 4.53 -1.18 14.97
N ASP A 39 5.76 -0.72 15.20
CA ASP A 39 6.22 -0.10 16.44
C ASP A 39 6.09 1.43 16.39
N ARG A 40 6.35 2.04 15.22
CA ARG A 40 6.20 3.49 15.01
C ARG A 40 5.71 3.81 13.60
N LEU A 41 4.91 4.86 13.52
CA LEU A 41 4.43 5.48 12.29
C LEU A 41 4.67 6.99 12.36
N ASP A 42 5.41 7.55 11.41
CA ASP A 42 5.58 8.99 11.20
C ASP A 42 5.08 9.33 9.79
N VAL A 43 4.22 10.34 9.68
CA VAL A 43 3.63 10.77 8.42
C VAL A 43 3.83 12.27 8.31
N ARG A 44 4.53 12.70 7.27
CA ARG A 44 4.73 14.11 6.94
C ARG A 44 4.10 14.39 5.59
N VAL A 45 3.31 15.45 5.52
CA VAL A 45 2.57 15.82 4.31
C VAL A 45 2.83 17.28 4.01
N ASP A 46 3.38 17.53 2.82
CA ASP A 46 3.53 18.86 2.25
C ASP A 46 2.50 19.04 1.14
N ILE A 47 1.65 20.07 1.26
CA ILE A 47 0.63 20.40 0.26
C ILE A 47 1.04 21.70 -0.43
N THR A 48 1.19 21.65 -1.75
CA THR A 48 1.49 22.81 -2.59
C THR A 48 0.50 22.87 -3.74
N GLY A 49 -0.36 23.90 -3.74
CA GLY A 49 -1.48 23.98 -4.69
C GLY A 49 -2.40 22.77 -4.55
N LEU A 50 -2.61 22.05 -5.66
CA LEU A 50 -3.44 20.84 -5.72
C LEU A 50 -2.63 19.53 -5.71
N VAL A 51 -1.38 19.57 -5.23
CA VAL A 51 -0.50 18.40 -5.14
C VAL A 51 -0.09 18.19 -3.69
N SER A 52 -0.13 16.92 -3.27
CA SER A 52 0.42 16.46 -2.00
C SER A 52 1.71 15.69 -2.23
N ARG A 53 2.69 15.92 -1.35
CA ARG A 53 3.87 15.07 -1.18
C ARG A 53 3.79 14.50 0.22
N THR A 54 3.85 13.17 0.33
CA THR A 54 3.77 12.47 1.61
C THR A 54 5.04 11.67 1.83
N GLU A 55 5.69 11.85 2.97
CA GLU A 55 6.74 10.97 3.47
C GLU A 55 6.18 10.15 4.63
N LEU A 56 6.23 8.83 4.47
CA LEU A 56 5.78 7.85 5.44
C LEU A 56 7.03 7.13 5.98
N THR A 57 7.22 7.12 7.29
CA THR A 57 8.23 6.27 7.94
C THR A 57 7.57 5.30 8.90
N GLN A 58 7.87 4.02 8.73
CA GLN A 58 7.33 2.93 9.55
C GLN A 58 8.45 2.10 10.14
N ASP A 59 8.39 1.86 11.44
CA ASP A 59 9.32 0.98 12.12
C ASP A 59 8.61 -0.30 12.52
N PHE A 60 9.20 -1.44 12.18
CA PHE A 60 8.71 -2.77 12.50
C PHE A 60 9.75 -3.51 13.36
N LEU A 61 9.28 -4.40 14.24
CA LEU A 61 10.15 -5.18 15.12
C LEU A 61 10.03 -6.67 14.84
N ASN A 62 11.16 -7.37 14.66
CA ASN A 62 11.16 -8.82 14.70
C ASN A 62 10.99 -9.31 16.16
N VAL A 63 9.76 -9.61 16.54
CA VAL A 63 9.41 -10.14 17.87
C VAL A 63 9.64 -11.65 18.01
N HIS A 64 10.10 -12.31 16.95
CA HIS A 64 10.38 -13.74 16.96
C HIS A 64 11.83 -14.02 17.36
N ASP A 65 12.07 -15.27 17.75
CA ASP A 65 13.33 -15.83 18.21
C ASP A 65 14.23 -16.36 17.09
N GLN A 66 13.82 -16.18 15.83
CA GLN A 66 14.54 -16.64 14.64
C GLN A 66 14.79 -15.49 13.65
N PRO A 67 15.87 -15.57 12.83
CA PRO A 67 16.06 -14.66 11.73
C PRO A 67 14.95 -14.85 10.68
N LEU A 68 14.46 -13.74 10.10
CA LEU A 68 13.35 -13.75 9.16
C LEU A 68 13.67 -13.00 7.87
N GLU A 69 13.11 -13.50 6.77
CA GLU A 69 12.92 -12.71 5.55
C GLU A 69 11.55 -12.04 5.60
N ALA A 70 11.50 -10.77 5.19
CA ALA A 70 10.27 -10.01 5.15
C ALA A 70 10.07 -9.30 3.80
N THR A 71 8.81 -9.23 3.39
CA THR A 71 8.37 -8.42 2.25
C THR A 71 7.49 -7.30 2.78
N TYR A 72 7.95 -6.07 2.62
CA TYR A 72 7.12 -4.89 2.77
C TYR A 72 6.12 -4.83 1.63
N VAL A 73 4.86 -4.56 1.95
CA VAL A 73 3.74 -4.48 1.01
C VAL A 73 2.98 -3.20 1.33
N PHE A 74 2.80 -2.32 0.35
CA PHE A 74 2.06 -1.07 0.50
C PHE A 74 1.04 -0.89 -0.63
N PRO A 75 -0.25 -0.71 -0.33
CA PRO A 75 -1.26 -0.41 -1.33
C PRO A 75 -1.10 1.03 -1.83
N LEU A 76 -0.94 1.21 -3.13
CA LEU A 76 -0.80 2.51 -3.76
C LEU A 76 -2.16 3.19 -3.91
N PRO A 77 -2.34 4.42 -3.41
CA PRO A 77 -3.53 5.21 -3.69
C PRO A 77 -3.72 5.41 -5.20
N ASP A 78 -4.97 5.38 -5.67
CA ASP A 78 -5.36 5.35 -7.10
C ASP A 78 -4.81 6.49 -7.97
N ARG A 79 -4.17 7.52 -7.40
CA ARG A 79 -3.54 8.63 -8.14
C ARG A 79 -2.18 9.06 -7.57
N ALA A 80 -1.62 8.32 -6.61
CA ALA A 80 -0.32 8.61 -6.04
C ALA A 80 0.78 7.82 -6.76
N ALA A 81 1.92 8.46 -6.97
CA ALA A 81 3.13 7.83 -7.46
C ALA A 81 4.13 7.70 -6.30
N VAL A 82 4.79 6.54 -6.21
CA VAL A 82 5.98 6.39 -5.36
C VAL A 82 7.14 7.11 -6.03
N THR A 83 7.73 8.07 -5.31
CA THR A 83 8.87 8.88 -5.78
C THR A 83 10.16 8.57 -5.04
N GLY A 84 10.07 7.90 -3.89
CA GLY A 84 11.22 7.47 -3.10
C GLY A 84 10.88 6.27 -2.23
N MET A 85 11.83 5.36 -2.04
CA MET A 85 11.70 4.32 -1.03
C MET A 85 13.07 3.86 -0.54
N ARG A 86 13.17 3.74 0.79
CA ARG A 86 14.32 3.22 1.49
C ARG A 86 13.87 2.28 2.60
N MET A 87 14.60 1.19 2.80
CA MET A 87 14.43 0.30 3.95
C MET A 87 15.78 0.09 4.61
N VAL A 88 15.78 0.11 5.94
CA VAL A 88 16.97 -0.03 6.77
C VAL A 88 16.71 -1.13 7.80
N ALA A 89 17.54 -2.17 7.80
CA ALA A 89 17.53 -3.26 8.76
C ALA A 89 18.94 -3.38 9.35
N ALA A 90 19.12 -2.87 10.57
CA ALA A 90 20.43 -2.64 11.19
C ALA A 90 21.38 -1.82 10.29
N ASP A 91 22.45 -2.43 9.80
CA ASP A 91 23.47 -1.84 8.92
C ASP A 91 23.14 -2.00 7.42
N ARG A 92 22.07 -2.72 7.10
CA ARG A 92 21.68 -3.01 5.72
C ARG A 92 20.69 -1.98 5.22
N VAL A 93 21.03 -1.33 4.12
CA VAL A 93 20.18 -0.36 3.43
C VAL A 93 19.77 -0.92 2.08
N VAL A 94 18.46 -0.99 1.83
CA VAL A 94 17.87 -1.32 0.53
C VAL A 94 17.17 -0.08 0.02
N GLU A 95 17.62 0.42 -1.14
CA GLU A 95 17.01 1.54 -1.84
C GLU A 95 16.40 1.05 -3.16
N ALA A 96 15.13 1.38 -3.38
CA ALA A 96 14.48 1.04 -4.63
C ALA A 96 14.82 2.10 -5.69
N LYS A 97 15.40 1.68 -6.83
CA LYS A 97 15.41 2.50 -8.04
C LYS A 97 14.00 2.50 -8.63
N LEU A 98 13.22 3.49 -8.24
CA LEU A 98 11.84 3.67 -8.67
C LEU A 98 11.84 4.22 -10.09
N ALA A 99 11.83 3.33 -11.08
CA ALA A 99 11.35 3.69 -12.41
C ALA A 99 9.86 4.04 -12.27
N GLU A 100 9.46 5.18 -12.81
CA GLU A 100 8.15 5.83 -12.68
C GLU A 100 6.96 4.89 -13.03
N ARG A 101 6.57 3.99 -12.12
CA ARG A 101 5.32 3.21 -12.28
C ARG A 101 4.10 4.14 -12.34
N GLY A 102 4.21 5.38 -11.85
CA GLY A 102 3.21 6.43 -12.04
C GLY A 102 3.02 6.87 -13.50
N ALA A 103 4.10 6.92 -14.29
CA ALA A 103 4.02 7.23 -15.72
C ALA A 103 3.36 6.07 -16.50
N ALA A 104 3.67 4.82 -16.12
CA ALA A 104 3.06 3.63 -16.70
C ALA A 104 1.53 3.57 -16.47
N ARG A 105 1.04 3.99 -15.29
CA ARG A 105 -0.39 4.00 -14.98
C ARG A 105 -1.16 5.10 -15.72
N GLN A 106 -0.59 6.28 -15.89
CA GLN A 106 -1.21 7.34 -16.72
C GLN A 106 -1.24 6.97 -18.20
N GLU A 107 -0.21 6.28 -18.71
CA GLU A 107 -0.19 5.75 -20.08
C GLU A 107 -1.25 4.65 -20.26
N TYR A 108 -1.39 3.78 -19.25
CA TYR A 108 -2.41 2.74 -19.19
C TYR A 108 -3.83 3.30 -19.15
N ASP A 109 -4.11 4.26 -18.27
CA ASP A 109 -5.42 4.92 -18.16
C ASP A 109 -5.78 5.66 -19.46
N ARG A 110 -4.78 6.30 -20.10
CA ARG A 110 -4.92 6.88 -21.44
C ARG A 110 -5.24 5.82 -22.50
N ALA A 111 -4.62 4.64 -22.46
CA ALA A 111 -4.87 3.56 -23.41
C ALA A 111 -6.25 2.91 -23.23
N ILE A 112 -6.74 2.76 -21.99
CA ILE A 112 -8.10 2.31 -21.69
C ILE A 112 -9.14 3.34 -22.13
N ALA A 113 -8.91 4.63 -21.85
CA ALA A 113 -9.75 5.72 -22.34
C ALA A 113 -9.78 5.80 -23.89
N ALA A 114 -8.70 5.38 -24.54
CA ALA A 114 -8.59 5.30 -26.01
C ALA A 114 -9.20 4.02 -26.62
N GLY A 115 -9.81 3.14 -25.83
CA GLY A 115 -10.61 2.01 -26.34
C GLY A 115 -9.81 0.81 -26.86
N GLN A 116 -8.53 0.66 -26.50
CA GLN A 116 -7.73 -0.50 -26.90
C GLN A 116 -8.10 -1.75 -26.09
N ARG A 117 -8.92 -2.62 -26.69
CA ARG A 117 -9.30 -3.96 -26.19
C ARG A 117 -8.29 -4.99 -26.70
N ALA A 118 -7.47 -5.62 -25.85
CA ALA A 118 -7.18 -7.08 -25.96
C ALA A 118 -6.13 -7.68 -25.02
N SER A 119 -5.12 -6.99 -24.46
CA SER A 119 -3.93 -7.73 -23.93
C SER A 119 -3.60 -7.65 -22.44
N ILE A 120 -4.37 -6.95 -21.59
CA ILE A 120 -4.02 -6.78 -20.16
C ILE A 120 -4.67 -7.87 -19.31
N ALA A 121 -4.50 -9.14 -19.71
CA ALA A 121 -5.07 -10.29 -19.01
C ALA A 121 -4.08 -10.96 -18.02
N GLU A 122 -2.82 -10.50 -17.96
CA GLU A 122 -1.79 -11.07 -17.08
C GLU A 122 -0.92 -9.96 -16.49
N GLU A 123 -1.36 -9.27 -15.44
CA GLU A 123 -0.44 -8.41 -14.70
C GLU A 123 -0.72 -8.49 -13.20
N GLU A 124 0.29 -8.90 -12.45
CA GLU A 124 0.27 -8.90 -10.99
C GLU A 124 -0.08 -7.49 -10.47
N ARG A 125 -1.34 -7.31 -10.07
CA ARG A 125 -1.90 -6.21 -9.26
C ARG A 125 -1.10 -4.88 -9.33
N PRO A 126 -1.42 -3.99 -10.29
CA PRO A 126 -0.69 -2.74 -10.53
C PRO A 126 -0.83 -1.69 -9.41
N ASP A 127 -1.55 -1.99 -8.34
CA ASP A 127 -1.89 -1.14 -7.21
C ASP A 127 -1.11 -1.47 -5.92
N VAL A 128 -0.15 -2.40 -5.95
CA VAL A 128 0.63 -2.77 -4.76
C VAL A 128 2.12 -2.57 -5.00
N PHE A 129 2.77 -1.87 -4.08
CA PHE A 129 4.21 -1.74 -4.02
C PHE A 129 4.79 -2.79 -3.08
N THR A 130 5.88 -3.45 -3.47
CA THR A 130 6.58 -4.43 -2.62
C THR A 130 8.08 -4.25 -2.60
N MET A 131 8.71 -4.53 -1.45
CA MET A 131 10.17 -4.60 -1.32
C MET A 131 10.57 -5.64 -0.28
N ARG A 132 11.68 -6.34 -0.50
CA ARG A 132 12.09 -7.47 0.33
C ARG A 132 13.41 -7.19 1.05
N VAL A 133 13.50 -7.68 2.27
CA VAL A 133 14.74 -7.72 3.06
C VAL A 133 14.87 -9.09 3.72
N GLY A 134 16.06 -9.68 3.64
CA GLY A 134 16.36 -10.97 4.23
C GLY A 134 17.11 -10.85 5.55
N ASN A 135 17.07 -11.93 6.34
CA ASN A 135 17.90 -12.13 7.53
C ASN A 135 17.74 -11.06 8.63
N ILE A 136 16.52 -10.58 8.88
CA ILE A 136 16.21 -9.69 10.01
C ILE A 136 16.37 -10.51 11.29
N LEU A 137 17.35 -10.18 12.13
CA LEU A 137 17.68 -10.94 13.33
C LEU A 137 16.59 -10.79 14.42
N PRO A 138 16.53 -11.70 15.41
CA PRO A 138 15.66 -11.56 16.57
C PRO A 138 15.86 -10.22 17.29
N GLY A 139 14.76 -9.51 17.58
CA GLY A 139 14.79 -8.19 18.21
C GLY A 139 15.27 -7.04 17.32
N GLU A 140 15.55 -7.30 16.03
CA GLU A 140 15.99 -6.27 15.10
C GLU A 140 14.81 -5.41 14.61
N ARG A 141 15.06 -4.10 14.48
CA ARG A 141 14.12 -3.13 13.92
C ARG A 141 14.38 -2.91 12.44
N VAL A 142 13.31 -2.90 11.66
CA VAL A 142 13.30 -2.53 10.25
C VAL A 142 12.58 -1.20 10.10
N SER A 143 13.26 -0.19 9.57
CA SER A 143 12.69 1.11 9.24
C SER A 143 12.42 1.20 7.75
N VAL A 144 11.21 1.56 7.35
CA VAL A 144 10.79 1.74 5.96
C VAL A 144 10.37 3.19 5.77
N THR A 145 11.04 3.90 4.87
CA THR A 145 10.67 5.26 4.43
C THR A 145 10.13 5.19 3.00
N LEU A 146 8.91 5.69 2.79
CA LEU A 146 8.23 5.75 1.51
C LEU A 146 7.84 7.19 1.20
N THR A 147 8.22 7.69 0.04
CA THR A 147 7.83 9.02 -0.45
C THR A 147 6.83 8.85 -1.58
N LEU A 148 5.69 9.52 -1.45
CA LEU A 148 4.57 9.52 -2.37
C LEU A 148 4.30 10.94 -2.85
N ALA A 149 3.85 11.08 -4.09
CA ALA A 149 3.30 12.34 -4.60
C ALA A 149 2.02 12.08 -5.40
N GLY A 150 1.01 12.94 -5.25
CA GLY A 150 -0.25 12.77 -5.98
C GLY A 150 -1.14 14.01 -5.92
N PRO A 151 -2.09 14.14 -6.86
CA PRO A 151 -3.05 15.24 -6.86
C PRO A 151 -4.05 15.09 -5.70
N LEU A 152 -4.53 16.22 -5.19
CA LEU A 152 -5.64 16.25 -4.25
C LEU A 152 -6.97 15.96 -4.95
N SER A 153 -7.91 15.33 -4.24
CA SER A 153 -9.28 15.20 -4.72
C SER A 153 -9.98 16.55 -4.64
N MET A 154 -10.74 16.91 -5.68
CA MET A 154 -11.53 18.14 -5.75
C MET A 154 -13.01 17.78 -5.87
N GLU A 155 -13.82 18.23 -4.92
CA GLU A 155 -15.28 18.07 -4.91
C GLU A 155 -15.91 19.38 -4.42
N ASP A 156 -16.95 19.87 -5.11
CA ASP A 156 -17.68 21.10 -4.76
C ASP A 156 -16.80 22.33 -4.47
N GLY A 157 -15.70 22.47 -5.21
CA GLY A 157 -14.74 23.58 -5.06
C GLY A 157 -13.77 23.45 -3.88
N ALA A 158 -13.80 22.33 -3.14
CA ALA A 158 -12.90 22.05 -2.02
C ALA A 158 -11.85 20.99 -2.38
N ALA A 159 -10.59 21.25 -2.02
CA ALA A 159 -9.50 20.28 -2.11
C ALA A 159 -9.45 19.42 -0.83
N THR A 160 -9.43 18.10 -1.00
CA THR A 160 -9.39 17.15 0.12
C THR A 160 -8.16 16.25 0.02
N PHE A 161 -7.38 16.22 1.10
CA PHE A 161 -6.33 15.22 1.34
C PHE A 161 -6.88 14.14 2.28
N ARG A 162 -6.69 12.86 1.90
CA ARG A 162 -7.06 11.71 2.74
C ARG A 162 -5.85 10.79 2.86
N PHE A 163 -5.47 10.51 4.10
CA PHE A 163 -4.47 9.50 4.41
C PHE A 163 -5.11 8.44 5.32
N PRO A 164 -5.31 7.20 4.84
CA PRO A 164 -5.96 6.16 5.62
C PRO A 164 -5.03 5.68 6.73
N LEU A 165 -5.47 5.79 7.99
CA LEU A 165 -4.72 5.29 9.16
C LEU A 165 -5.14 3.88 9.59
N VAL A 166 -6.10 3.26 8.89
CA VAL A 166 -6.60 1.95 9.30
C VAL A 166 -5.54 0.89 9.04
N VAL A 167 -5.13 0.23 10.11
CA VAL A 167 -4.46 -1.08 10.07
C VAL A 167 -5.58 -2.08 10.32
N ALA A 168 -5.89 -2.97 9.38
CA ALA A 168 -6.78 -4.07 9.74
C ALA A 168 -6.01 -4.99 10.69
N PRO A 169 -6.51 -5.25 11.91
CA PRO A 169 -5.96 -6.30 12.74
C PRO A 169 -6.26 -7.64 12.08
N ASP A 170 -5.25 -8.50 11.92
CA ASP A 170 -5.49 -9.89 11.56
C ASP A 170 -6.14 -10.61 12.76
N THR A 171 -7.47 -10.51 12.86
CA THR A 171 -8.28 -11.27 13.83
C THR A 171 -8.59 -12.71 13.37
N SER A 172 -7.79 -13.30 12.46
CA SER A 172 -7.95 -14.73 12.11
C SER A 172 -7.28 -15.70 13.08
N ARG A 173 -6.70 -15.22 14.19
CA ARG A 173 -6.11 -16.11 15.22
C ARG A 173 -6.58 -15.78 16.63
N GLY A 174 -7.75 -16.30 16.99
CA GLY A 174 -8.14 -16.37 18.40
C GLY A 174 -9.62 -16.58 18.68
N ARG A 175 -10.15 -17.78 18.44
CA ARG A 175 -11.11 -18.41 19.37
C ARG A 175 -10.78 -19.90 19.47
N ARG A 176 -10.22 -20.26 20.62
CA ARG A 176 -10.29 -21.63 21.15
C ARG A 176 -11.71 -21.92 21.60
#